data_AF-A0A537GM27-F1
#
_entry.id   AF-A0A537GM27-F1
#
_cell.length_a   1.000
_cell.length_b   1.000
_cell.length_c   1.000
_cell.angle_alpha   90.00
_cell.angle_beta   90.00
_cell.angle_gamma   90.00
#
_symmetry.space_group_name_H-M   'P 1'
#
loop_
_entity.id
_entity.type
_entity.pdbx_description
1 polymer ?
#
loop_
_entity_poly.entity_id
_entity_poly.type
_entity_poly.pdbx_seq_one_letter_code
_entity_poly.pdbx_strand_id
1 'polypeptide(L)'
;MGEAYRTSMLVVEGDLWEELKRVRNSRSLWGALISSVLDFGLNMFFTPDREQTAEFLFTLGKGGRHTKGSGGPPVIVRKPRSKDLNRLQLSVLGSLPGIGPQMAGQLL
;
A
#
# COMPACT_ATOMS: atom_id res chain seq x y z
N MET A 1 2.89 0.77 -5.42
CA MET A 1 1.50 1.25 -5.25
C MET A 1 1.38 2.75 -5.48
N GLY A 2 2.36 3.57 -5.09
CA GLY A 2 2.32 5.03 -5.30
C GLY A 2 2.28 5.53 -6.77
N GLU A 3 2.54 4.68 -7.77
CA GLU A 3 2.56 5.10 -9.18
C GLU A 3 1.18 5.10 -9.86
N ALA A 4 0.17 4.40 -9.31
CA ALA A 4 -1.09 4.16 -10.00
C ALA A 4 -2.21 5.16 -9.65
N TYR A 5 -2.13 5.80 -8.48
CA TYR A 5 -3.14 6.74 -7.98
C TYR A 5 -2.45 8.01 -7.50
N ARG A 6 -2.97 9.19 -7.91
CA ARG A 6 -2.44 10.50 -7.52
C ARG A 6 -2.41 10.73 -6.01
N THR A 7 -3.35 10.12 -5.28
CA THR A 7 -3.43 10.17 -3.83
C THR A 7 -3.50 8.75 -3.30
N SER A 8 -2.48 8.32 -2.57
CA SER A 8 -2.45 7.03 -1.89
C SER A 8 -2.70 7.22 -0.40
N MET A 9 -3.63 6.44 0.15
CA MET A 9 -4.01 6.45 1.56
C MET A 9 -3.88 5.05 2.13
N LEU A 10 -3.40 4.95 3.37
CA LEU A 10 -3.31 3.72 4.15
C LEU A 10 -4.24 3.85 5.35
N VAL A 11 -5.21 2.95 5.45
CA VAL A 11 -6.10 2.85 6.62
C VAL A 11 -5.64 1.65 7.44
N VAL A 12 -5.30 1.89 8.71
CA VAL A 12 -4.88 0.87 9.66
C VAL A 12 -6.05 0.60 10.61
N GLU A 13 -6.63 -0.60 10.51
CA GLU A 13 -7.75 -1.04 11.34
C GLU A 13 -7.23 -1.76 12.61
N GLY A 14 -7.82 -1.45 13.76
CA GLY A 14 -7.52 -2.02 15.06
C GLY A 14 -6.85 -1.05 16.03
N ASP A 15 -6.61 -1.52 17.24
CA ASP A 15 -5.91 -0.77 18.27
C ASP A 15 -4.40 -0.94 18.15
N LEU A 16 -3.72 0.11 17.65
CA LEU A 16 -2.27 0.14 17.52
C LEU A 16 -1.56 -0.04 18.87
N TRP A 17 -2.13 0.43 19.97
CA TRP A 17 -1.52 0.33 21.30
C TRP A 17 -1.52 -1.10 21.81
N GLU A 18 -2.59 -1.85 21.56
CA GLU A 18 -2.63 -3.28 21.88
C GLU A 18 -1.67 -4.07 20.99
N GLU A 19 -1.56 -3.73 19.69
CA GLU A 19 -0.59 -4.35 18.80
C GLU A 19 0.86 -4.06 19.23
N LEU A 20 1.18 -2.84 19.64
CA LEU A 20 2.50 -2.48 20.15
C LEU A 20 2.92 -3.30 21.39
N LYS A 21 1.96 -3.70 22.23
CA LYS A 21 2.20 -4.59 23.38
C LYS A 21 2.40 -6.05 22.97
N ARG A 22 1.75 -6.49 21.89
CA ARG A 22 1.83 -7.87 21.40
C ARG A 22 3.06 -8.15 20.53
N VAL A 23 3.54 -7.14 19.82
CA VAL A 23 4.66 -7.29 18.88
C VAL A 23 6.00 -7.45 19.63
N ARG A 24 6.75 -8.50 19.27
CA ARG A 24 8.08 -8.82 19.85
C ARG A 24 9.08 -7.66 19.75
N ASN A 25 8.97 -6.82 18.72
CA ASN A 25 9.82 -5.65 18.50
C ASN A 25 8.99 -4.44 18.02
N SER A 26 8.59 -3.59 18.95
CA SER A 26 7.83 -2.36 18.66
C SER A 26 8.55 -1.41 17.71
N ARG A 27 9.89 -1.38 17.71
CA ARG A 27 10.68 -0.53 16.79
C ARG A 27 10.49 -0.95 15.34
N SER A 28 10.27 -2.25 15.09
CA SER A 28 9.99 -2.76 13.74
C SER A 28 8.66 -2.24 13.21
N LEU A 29 7.62 -2.22 14.07
CA LEU A 29 6.31 -1.68 13.71
C LEU A 29 6.40 -0.17 13.46
N TRP A 30 7.07 0.57 14.35
CA TRP A 30 7.30 2.00 14.15
C TRP A 30 8.08 2.30 12.87
N GLY A 31 9.14 1.52 12.58
CA GLY A 31 9.91 1.67 11.35
C GLY A 31 9.06 1.48 10.09
N ALA A 32 8.15 0.50 10.09
CA ALA A 32 7.23 0.27 8.99
C ALA A 32 6.24 1.45 8.81
N LEU A 33 5.69 1.99 9.91
CA LEU A 33 4.78 3.14 9.86
C LEU A 33 5.50 4.41 9.37
N ILE A 34 6.71 4.66 9.86
CA ILE A 34 7.54 5.79 9.47
C ILE A 34 7.89 5.71 7.98
N SER A 35 8.38 4.56 7.51
CA SER A 35 8.71 4.33 6.10
C SER A 35 7.49 4.50 5.20
N SER A 36 6.32 4.01 5.63
CA SER A 36 5.06 4.19 4.89
C SER A 36 4.72 5.67 4.64
N VAL A 37 4.97 6.54 5.62
CA VAL A 37 4.69 7.98 5.50
C VAL A 37 5.81 8.71 4.77
N LEU A 38 7.06 8.50 5.16
CA LEU A 38 8.21 9.29 4.68
C LEU A 38 8.74 8.81 3.32
N ASP A 39 8.89 7.49 3.14
CA ASP A 39 9.53 6.94 1.95
C ASP A 39 8.50 6.73 0.83
N PHE A 40 7.27 6.32 1.19
CA PHE A 40 6.21 6.04 0.22
C PHE A 40 5.19 7.17 0.05
N GLY A 41 5.27 8.23 0.87
CA GLY A 41 4.37 9.38 0.79
C GLY A 41 2.90 9.03 1.05
N LEU A 42 2.63 7.99 1.84
CA LEU A 42 1.26 7.55 2.13
C LEU A 42 0.64 8.42 3.22
N ASN A 43 -0.58 8.89 2.96
CA ASN A 43 -1.41 9.47 4.01
C ASN A 43 -2.01 8.36 4.87
N MET A 44 -1.85 8.42 6.19
CA MET A 44 -2.24 7.34 7.09
C MET A 44 -3.41 7.75 7.98
N PHE A 45 -4.38 6.85 8.14
CA PHE A 45 -5.53 6.99 9.05
C PHE A 45 -5.68 5.73 9.90
N PHE A 46 -6.16 5.87 11.13
CA PHE A 46 -6.39 4.77 12.04
C PHE A 46 -7.88 4.66 12.36
N THR A 47 -8.41 3.44 12.33
CA THR A 47 -9.79 3.12 12.69
C THR A 47 -9.79 1.98 13.70
N PRO A 48 -10.57 2.04 14.79
CA PRO A 48 -10.49 1.04 15.85
C PRO A 48 -11.10 -0.31 15.45
N ASP A 49 -12.08 -0.30 14.54
CA ASP A 49 -12.82 -1.49 14.12
C ASP A 49 -13.42 -1.32 12.71
N ARG A 50 -14.05 -2.39 12.22
CA ARG A 50 -14.68 -2.46 10.90
C ARG A 50 -15.81 -1.47 10.70
N GLU A 51 -16.59 -1.18 11.75
CA GLU A 51 -17.72 -0.26 11.67
C GLU A 51 -17.21 1.17 11.46
N GLN A 52 -16.17 1.56 12.21
CA GLN A 52 -15.50 2.84 12.03
C GLN A 52 -14.73 2.91 10.70
N THR A 53 -14.14 1.81 10.22
CA THR A 53 -13.56 1.76 8.87
C THR A 53 -14.63 2.01 7.80
N ALA A 54 -15.82 1.41 7.93
CA ALA A 54 -16.93 1.62 7.00
C ALA A 54 -17.42 3.08 7.02
N GLU A 55 -17.60 3.66 8.21
CA GLU A 55 -18.02 5.05 8.36
C GLU A 55 -16.99 6.03 7.80
N PHE A 56 -15.69 5.76 8.02
CA PHE A 56 -14.59 6.52 7.43
C PHE A 56 -14.67 6.51 5.91
N LEU A 57 -14.81 5.33 5.29
CA LEU A 57 -14.90 5.20 3.83
C LEU A 57 -16.16 5.86 3.27
N PHE A 58 -17.30 5.71 3.95
CA PHE A 58 -18.56 6.34 3.57
C PHE A 58 -18.45 7.87 3.60
N THR A 59 -17.89 8.42 4.68
CA THR A 59 -17.66 9.85 4.85
C THR A 59 -16.64 10.38 3.84
N LEU A 60 -15.57 9.64 3.56
CA LEU A 60 -14.58 9.97 2.53
C LEU A 60 -15.22 10.07 1.15
N GLY A 61 -16.07 9.11 0.79
CA GLY A 61 -16.80 9.09 -0.47
C GLY A 61 -17.82 10.23 -0.60
N LYS A 62 -18.51 10.57 0.50
CA LYS A 62 -19.52 11.64 0.53
C LYS A 62 -18.92 13.05 0.57
N GLY A 63 -17.74 13.20 1.17
CA GLY A 63 -17.09 14.47 1.50
C GLY A 63 -16.61 15.35 0.33
N GLY A 64 -16.89 15.00 -0.93
CA GLY A 64 -16.85 15.94 -2.06
C GLY A 64 -15.47 16.37 -2.57
N ARG A 65 -14.41 16.37 -1.74
CA ARG A 65 -13.07 16.85 -2.13
C ARG A 65 -12.32 15.89 -3.06
N HIS A 66 -12.57 14.59 -2.96
CA HIS A 66 -11.99 13.56 -3.85
C HIS A 66 -12.92 13.20 -5.03
N THR A 67 -14.20 13.60 -4.99
CA THR A 67 -15.20 13.25 -6.01
C THR A 67 -15.38 14.32 -7.09
N LYS A 68 -14.94 15.57 -6.86
CA LYS A 68 -15.07 16.67 -7.83
C LYS A 68 -14.28 16.50 -9.13
N GLY A 69 -13.51 15.41 -9.29
CA GLY A 69 -12.63 15.21 -10.46
C GLY A 69 -12.89 13.98 -11.33
N SER A 70 -13.76 13.03 -10.97
CA SER A 70 -13.91 11.80 -11.77
C SER A 70 -15.37 11.42 -11.99
N GLY A 71 -16.01 12.06 -12.96
CA GLY A 71 -17.22 11.53 -13.61
C GLY A 71 -16.94 10.34 -14.53
N GLY A 72 -15.69 9.84 -14.57
CA GLY A 72 -15.31 8.65 -15.31
C GLY A 72 -15.50 7.36 -14.48
N PRO A 73 -15.62 6.20 -15.14
CA PRO A 73 -15.69 4.91 -14.45
C PRO A 73 -14.47 4.72 -13.54
N PRO A 74 -14.60 3.94 -12.45
CA PRO A 74 -13.47 3.64 -11.57
C PRO A 74 -12.32 3.08 -12.40
N VAL A 75 -11.12 3.66 -12.23
CA VAL A 75 -9.93 3.17 -12.92
C VAL A 75 -9.59 1.80 -12.34
N ILE A 76 -10.02 0.75 -13.01
CA ILE A 76 -9.60 -0.61 -12.70
C ILE A 76 -8.15 -0.74 -13.16
N VAL A 77 -7.22 -0.42 -12.26
CA VAL A 77 -5.80 -0.67 -12.51
C VAL A 77 -5.60 -2.19 -12.44
N ARG A 78 -5.65 -2.87 -13.59
CA ARG A 78 -5.11 -4.24 -13.69
C ARG A 78 -3.69 -4.20 -13.15
N LYS A 79 -3.29 -5.23 -12.38
CA LYS A 79 -1.90 -5.41 -11.92
C LYS A 79 -0.96 -5.01 -13.07
N PRO A 80 -0.11 -3.97 -12.92
CA PRO A 80 0.61 -3.42 -14.05
C PRO A 80 1.45 -4.53 -14.68
N ARG A 81 1.03 -5.00 -15.86
CA ARG A 81 1.89 -5.84 -16.69
C ARG A 81 2.92 -4.88 -17.24
N SER A 82 4.14 -4.95 -16.71
CA SER A 82 5.27 -4.25 -17.29
C SER A 82 5.33 -4.57 -18.79
N LYS A 83 5.31 -3.54 -19.65
CA LYS A 83 5.64 -3.72 -21.08
C LYS A 83 7.14 -3.92 -21.29
N ASP A 84 7.93 -3.63 -20.26
CA ASP A 84 9.38 -3.81 -20.24
C ASP A 84 9.71 -5.27 -19.90
N LEU A 85 10.31 -5.96 -20.88
CA LEU A 85 10.70 -7.37 -20.81
C LEU A 85 11.65 -7.63 -19.64
N ASN A 86 12.58 -6.72 -19.35
CA ASN A 86 13.55 -6.89 -18.27
C ASN A 86 12.85 -6.96 -16.91
N ARG A 87 11.89 -6.06 -16.66
CA ARG A 87 11.06 -6.09 -15.45
C ARG A 87 10.22 -7.36 -15.34
N LEU A 88 9.77 -7.92 -16.47
CA LEU A 88 9.04 -9.17 -16.48
C LEU A 88 9.94 -10.35 -16.13
N GLN A 89 11.13 -10.42 -16.72
CA GLN A 89 12.12 -11.45 -16.45
C GLN A 89 12.61 -11.42 -15.00
N LEU A 90 12.88 -10.23 -14.46
CA LEU A 90 13.20 -10.02 -13.05
C LEU A 90 12.09 -10.52 -12.12
N SER A 91 10.82 -10.24 -12.46
CA SER A 91 9.68 -10.70 -11.67
C SER A 91 9.51 -12.21 -11.69
N VAL A 92 9.83 -12.88 -12.81
CA VAL A 92 9.76 -14.34 -12.92
C VAL A 92 10.90 -14.97 -12.13
N LEU A 93 12.13 -14.51 -12.35
CA LEU A 93 13.32 -15.03 -11.65
C LEU A 93 13.23 -14.79 -10.13
N GLY A 94 12.80 -13.61 -9.70
CA GLY A 94 12.66 -13.26 -8.29
C GLY A 94 11.52 -13.97 -7.56
N SER A 95 10.65 -14.69 -8.28
CA SER A 95 9.58 -15.51 -7.69
C SER A 95 10.01 -16.94 -7.40
N LEU A 96 11.20 -17.34 -7.86
CA LEU A 96 11.75 -18.67 -7.62
C LEU A 96 12.30 -18.75 -6.18
N PRO A 97 12.08 -19.87 -5.47
CA PRO A 97 12.61 -20.05 -4.13
C PRO A 97 14.14 -19.96 -4.14
N GLY A 98 14.69 -19.06 -3.32
CA GLY A 98 16.13 -18.83 -3.22
C GLY A 98 16.69 -17.76 -4.18
N ILE A 99 15.89 -17.17 -5.06
CA ILE A 99 16.33 -16.11 -5.98
C ILE A 99 15.65 -14.79 -5.61
N GLY A 100 16.41 -13.89 -5.01
CA GLY A 100 15.96 -12.52 -4.70
C GLY A 100 16.11 -11.55 -5.89
N PRO A 101 15.58 -10.33 -5.79
CA PRO A 101 15.63 -9.34 -6.87
C PRO A 101 17.06 -8.98 -7.32
N GLN A 102 18.04 -9.08 -6.42
CA GLN A 102 19.45 -8.84 -6.73
C GLN A 102 20.08 -9.99 -7.55
N MET A 103 19.78 -11.25 -7.21
CA MET A 103 20.21 -12.42 -8.00
C MET A 103 19.48 -12.48 -9.34
N ALA A 104 18.18 -12.16 -9.36
CA ALA A 104 17.40 -12.09 -10.59
C ALA A 104 18.01 -11.10 -11.60
N GLY A 105 18.56 -9.97 -11.13
CA GLY A 105 19.24 -9.00 -11.99
C GLY A 105 20.66 -9.37 -12.41
N GLN A 106 21.30 -10.32 -11.73
CA GLN A 106 22.60 -10.88 -12.15
C GLN A 106 22.44 -12.03 -13.15
N LEU A 107 21.26 -12.65 -13.21
CA LEU A 107 20.91 -13.74 -14.12
C LEU A 107 20.37 -13.26 -15.48
N LEU A 108 20.22 -11.94 -15.63
CA LEU A 108 19.85 -11.26 -16.86
C LEU A 108 21.08 -10.65 -17.53
#